data_AF-A0A7X8Q3H0-F1
#
_entry.id   AF-A0A7X8Q3H0-F1
#
_cell.length_a   1.000
_cell.length_b   1.000
_cell.length_c   1.000
_cell.angle_alpha   90.00
_cell.angle_beta   90.00
_cell.angle_gamma   90.00
#
_symmetry.space_group_name_H-M   'P 1'
#
loop_
_entity.id
_entity.type
_entity.pdbx_description
1 polymer ?
#
loop_
_entity_poly.entity_id
_entity_poly.type
_entity_poly.pdbx_seq_one_letter_code
_entity_poly.pdbx_strand_id
1 'polypeptide(L)'
;MGITVSTIARTLEISEKQALDMLAAIGVVVSDPKAVLTAQQQQQIKKAIEETKQQQAASNLAYYVNTHKLFIDTCSLLHFRIDQFLENITPLLQETGNQLIISIRVIDELVKHQGNPTNQELADKAKHGLLLLQKLQQQNLIEIRGEETDNFADNVFAVIFTKFRLSHRLLLITQDGNLAKDILSLNEVRSAKGHKVAVKRINKHGFLSNFYFNQDDLSQENQP
;
A
#
# COMPACT_ATOMS: atom_id res chain seq x y z
N MET A 1 4.41 19.79 -24.11
CA MET A 1 4.60 20.42 -22.79
C MET A 1 6.04 20.14 -22.34
N GLY A 2 6.83 21.19 -22.09
CA GLY A 2 8.22 21.04 -21.65
C GLY A 2 8.31 20.62 -20.18
N ILE A 3 9.26 19.75 -19.85
CA ILE A 3 9.54 19.34 -18.47
C ILE A 3 10.39 20.45 -17.84
N THR A 4 9.87 21.13 -16.81
CA THR A 4 10.61 22.14 -16.03
C THR A 4 11.03 21.57 -14.67
N VAL A 5 12.05 22.16 -14.03
CA VAL A 5 12.47 21.82 -12.66
C VAL A 5 11.30 21.87 -11.67
N SER A 6 10.45 22.90 -11.78
CA SER A 6 9.26 23.06 -10.94
C SER A 6 8.23 21.95 -11.15
N THR A 7 8.09 21.45 -12.38
CA THR A 7 7.20 20.31 -12.69
C THR A 7 7.75 19.02 -12.08
N ILE A 8 9.07 18.83 -12.10
CA ILE A 8 9.75 17.68 -11.51
C ILE A 8 9.60 17.70 -9.98
N ALA A 9 9.89 18.84 -9.35
CA ALA A 9 9.75 19.04 -7.91
C ALA A 9 8.33 18.73 -7.42
N ARG A 10 7.31 19.24 -8.13
CA ARG A 10 5.90 18.93 -7.86
C ARG A 10 5.57 17.44 -8.06
N THR A 11 6.08 16.82 -9.12
CA THR A 11 5.82 15.40 -9.42
C THR A 11 6.40 14.44 -8.37
N LEU A 12 7.50 14.85 -7.73
CA LEU A 12 8.23 14.06 -6.75
C LEU A 12 7.94 14.48 -5.30
N GLU A 13 7.13 15.51 -5.09
CA GLU A 13 6.86 16.11 -3.77
C GLU A 13 8.15 16.50 -3.02
N ILE A 14 9.16 16.99 -3.75
CA ILE A 14 10.45 17.46 -3.22
C ILE A 14 10.62 18.97 -3.44
N SER A 15 11.59 19.57 -2.74
CA SER A 15 11.97 20.96 -3.01
C SER A 15 12.63 21.13 -4.38
N GLU A 16 12.50 22.31 -4.98
CA GLU A 16 13.18 22.62 -6.26
C GLU A 16 14.70 22.48 -6.17
N LYS A 17 15.28 22.76 -5.00
CA LYS A 17 16.70 22.54 -4.72
C LYS A 17 17.06 21.06 -4.82
N GLN A 18 16.28 20.18 -4.19
CA GLN A 18 16.50 18.73 -4.29
C GLN A 18 16.32 18.23 -5.72
N ALA A 19 15.35 18.79 -6.47
CA ALA A 19 15.19 18.47 -7.88
C ALA A 19 16.41 18.90 -8.72
N LEU A 20 16.99 20.08 -8.45
CA LEU A 20 18.23 20.55 -9.09
C LEU A 20 19.42 19.66 -8.75
N ASP A 21 19.59 19.29 -7.49
CA ASP A 21 20.67 18.39 -7.05
C ASP A 21 20.57 17.02 -7.74
N MET A 22 19.34 16.51 -7.89
CA MET A 22 19.05 15.26 -8.60
C MET A 22 19.35 15.37 -10.10
N LEU A 23 19.02 16.50 -10.74
CA LEU A 23 19.36 16.76 -12.15
C LEU A 23 20.88 16.89 -12.36
N ALA A 24 21.57 17.57 -11.45
CA ALA A 24 23.02 17.70 -11.48
C ALA A 24 23.71 16.33 -11.34
N ALA A 25 23.20 15.45 -10.46
CA ALA A 25 23.73 14.11 -10.26
C ALA A 25 23.65 13.21 -11.52
N ILE A 26 22.69 13.46 -12.41
CA ILE A 26 22.55 12.76 -13.69
C ILE A 26 23.19 13.50 -14.87
N GLY A 27 23.98 14.55 -14.61
CA GLY A 27 24.71 15.32 -15.62
C GLY A 27 23.85 16.32 -16.40
N VAL A 28 22.63 16.61 -15.93
CA VAL A 28 21.74 17.59 -16.55
C VAL A 28 21.88 18.93 -15.83
N VAL A 29 22.72 19.82 -16.38
CA VAL A 29 22.84 21.20 -15.89
C VAL A 29 21.80 22.06 -16.60
N VAL A 30 20.80 22.52 -15.84
CA VAL A 30 19.75 23.42 -16.35
C VAL A 30 20.18 24.87 -16.04
N SER A 31 20.70 25.57 -17.05
CA SER A 31 21.14 26.96 -16.93
C SER A 31 19.99 27.99 -17.05
N ASP A 32 18.90 27.62 -17.71
CA ASP A 32 17.65 28.40 -17.79
C ASP A 32 16.45 27.46 -17.49
N PRO A 33 15.66 27.73 -16.43
CA PRO A 33 14.45 26.96 -16.09
C PRO A 33 13.39 26.86 -17.20
N LYS A 34 13.47 27.71 -18.23
CA LYS A 34 12.56 27.75 -19.39
C LYS A 34 13.14 27.10 -20.66
N ALA A 35 14.41 26.68 -20.66
CA ALA A 35 15.02 26.04 -21.83
C ALA A 35 14.36 24.68 -22.12
N VAL A 36 14.01 24.46 -23.39
CA VAL A 36 13.44 23.19 -23.84
C VAL A 36 14.54 22.13 -23.89
N LEU A 37 14.45 21.17 -22.99
CA LEU A 37 15.39 20.05 -22.88
C LEU A 37 15.36 19.16 -24.13
N THR A 38 16.51 18.65 -24.56
CA THR A 38 16.62 17.73 -25.70
C THR A 38 15.90 16.41 -25.43
N ALA A 39 15.54 15.66 -26.47
CA ALA A 39 14.88 14.35 -26.31
C ALA A 39 15.69 13.37 -25.43
N GLN A 40 17.02 13.40 -25.54
CA GLN A 40 17.93 12.60 -24.70
C GLN A 40 17.89 13.04 -23.23
N GLN A 41 17.93 14.35 -22.96
CA GLN A 41 17.80 14.89 -21.61
C GLN A 41 16.43 14.55 -21.01
N GLN A 42 15.35 14.67 -21.80
CA GLN A 42 14.01 14.29 -21.36
C GLN A 42 13.93 12.79 -21.01
N GLN A 43 14.61 11.92 -21.76
CA GLN A 43 14.65 10.49 -21.46
C GLN A 43 15.44 10.19 -20.17
N GLN A 44 16.60 10.82 -19.99
CA GLN A 44 17.42 10.68 -18.76
C GLN A 44 16.65 11.16 -17.53
N ILE A 45 15.96 12.29 -17.64
CA ILE A 45 15.15 12.85 -16.54
C ILE A 45 13.98 11.93 -16.21
N LYS A 46 13.26 11.42 -17.22
CA LYS A 46 12.17 10.47 -16.98
C LYS A 46 12.67 9.23 -16.23
N LYS A 47 13.83 8.69 -16.63
CA LYS A 47 14.45 7.55 -15.95
C LYS A 47 14.79 7.89 -14.50
N ALA A 48 15.45 9.02 -14.24
CA ALA A 48 15.82 9.44 -12.90
C ALA A 48 14.61 9.70 -11.98
N ILE A 49 13.54 10.29 -12.54
CA ILE A 49 12.27 10.48 -11.83
C ILE A 49 11.68 9.14 -11.40
N GLU A 50 11.64 8.16 -12.31
CA GLU A 50 11.11 6.84 -11.99
C GLU A 50 11.98 6.08 -10.97
N GLU A 51 13.31 6.14 -11.09
CA GLU A 51 14.24 5.58 -10.09
C GLU A 51 14.03 6.22 -8.71
N THR A 52 13.88 7.53 -8.65
CA THR A 52 13.65 8.27 -7.39
C THR A 52 12.31 7.89 -6.77
N LYS A 53 11.24 7.80 -7.56
CA LYS A 53 9.92 7.33 -7.09
C LYS A 53 9.99 5.92 -6.55
N GLN A 54 10.72 5.03 -7.23
CA GLN A 54 10.88 3.65 -6.78
C GLN A 54 11.66 3.57 -5.46
N GLN A 55 12.73 4.34 -5.31
CA GLN A 55 13.47 4.45 -4.04
C GLN A 55 12.60 4.99 -2.90
N GLN A 56 11.79 6.01 -3.18
CA GLN A 56 10.86 6.57 -2.20
C GLN A 56 9.76 5.57 -1.82
N ALA A 57 9.23 4.84 -2.81
CA ALA A 57 8.23 3.79 -2.58
C ALA A 57 8.80 2.62 -1.76
N ALA A 58 10.04 2.21 -2.02
CA ALA A 58 10.75 1.20 -1.24
C ALA A 58 11.01 1.67 0.20
N SER A 59 11.48 2.91 0.36
CA SER A 59 11.71 3.53 1.68
C SER A 59 10.40 3.64 2.48
N ASN A 60 9.30 3.99 1.83
CA ASN A 60 7.99 4.06 2.44
C ASN A 60 7.48 2.67 2.86
N LEU A 61 7.66 1.65 2.03
CA LEU A 61 7.35 0.26 2.40
C LEU A 61 8.18 -0.18 3.62
N ALA A 62 9.49 0.06 3.61
CA ALA A 62 10.38 -0.24 4.72
C ALA A 62 9.97 0.48 6.01
N TYR A 63 9.56 1.75 5.93
CA TYR A 63 9.03 2.49 7.07
C TYR A 63 7.84 1.77 7.72
N TYR A 64 6.86 1.35 6.92
CA TYR A 64 5.69 0.65 7.45
C TYR A 64 6.05 -0.71 8.06
N VAL A 65 6.89 -1.48 7.39
CA VAL A 65 7.36 -2.79 7.91
C VAL A 65 8.08 -2.64 9.24
N ASN A 66 8.90 -1.60 9.42
CA ASN A 66 9.65 -1.39 10.66
C ASN A 66 8.79 -0.87 11.82
N THR A 67 7.65 -0.22 11.55
CA THR A 67 6.96 0.58 12.57
C THR A 67 5.51 0.15 12.82
N HIS A 68 4.92 -0.69 11.96
CA HIS A 68 3.51 -1.08 12.04
C HIS A 68 3.33 -2.60 12.10
N LYS A 69 2.24 -3.03 12.72
CA LYS A 69 1.66 -4.36 12.49
C LYS A 69 0.87 -4.32 11.18
N LEU A 70 1.17 -5.26 10.29
CA LEU A 70 0.74 -5.23 8.91
C LEU A 70 -0.41 -6.22 8.72
N PHE A 71 -1.56 -5.74 8.26
CA PHE A 71 -2.70 -6.56 7.89
C PHE A 71 -2.91 -6.47 6.39
N ILE A 72 -3.34 -7.56 5.75
CA ILE A 72 -3.68 -7.60 4.34
C ILE A 72 -5.02 -8.33 4.15
N ASP A 73 -5.87 -7.79 3.30
CA ASP A 73 -7.20 -8.34 3.00
C ASP A 73 -7.20 -9.28 1.78
N THR A 74 -8.33 -9.94 1.56
CA THR A 74 -8.55 -10.82 0.42
C THR A 74 -8.42 -10.09 -0.91
N CYS A 75 -8.98 -8.88 -1.04
CA CYS A 75 -8.92 -8.10 -2.28
C CYS A 75 -7.48 -7.78 -2.72
N SER A 76 -6.58 -7.54 -1.78
CA SER A 76 -5.16 -7.30 -2.06
C SER A 76 -4.43 -8.58 -2.44
N LEU A 77 -4.75 -9.71 -1.80
CA LEU A 77 -4.18 -11.02 -2.16
C LEU A 77 -4.61 -11.49 -3.55
N LEU A 78 -5.79 -11.06 -4.01
CA LEU A 78 -6.29 -11.32 -5.37
C LEU A 78 -5.79 -10.32 -6.42
N HIS A 79 -5.03 -9.30 -6.02
CA HIS A 79 -4.60 -8.24 -6.92
C HIS A 79 -3.49 -8.71 -7.87
N PHE A 80 -3.53 -8.28 -9.14
CA PHE A 80 -2.59 -8.67 -10.21
C PHE A 80 -1.11 -8.27 -10.00
N ARG A 81 -0.80 -7.59 -8.88
CA ARG A 81 0.55 -7.21 -8.46
C ARG A 81 0.95 -7.78 -7.10
N ILE A 82 0.20 -8.77 -6.60
CA ILE A 82 0.50 -9.40 -5.31
C ILE A 82 1.88 -10.05 -5.32
N ASP A 83 2.26 -10.75 -6.39
CA ASP A 83 3.57 -11.40 -6.49
C ASP A 83 4.71 -10.38 -6.37
N GLN A 84 4.65 -9.29 -7.16
CA GLN A 84 5.65 -8.22 -7.10
C GLN A 84 5.69 -7.55 -5.72
N PHE A 85 4.53 -7.38 -5.08
CA PHE A 85 4.47 -6.84 -3.73
C PHE A 85 5.13 -7.77 -2.71
N LEU A 86 4.89 -9.07 -2.81
CA LEU A 86 5.51 -10.07 -1.94
C LEU A 86 7.03 -10.13 -2.15
N GLU A 87 7.50 -10.07 -3.40
CA GLU A 87 8.94 -9.96 -3.71
C GLU A 87 9.60 -8.74 -3.04
N ASN A 88 8.89 -7.60 -3.01
CA ASN A 88 9.40 -6.37 -2.40
C ASN A 88 9.37 -6.40 -0.87
N ILE A 89 8.33 -6.98 -0.26
CA ILE A 89 8.14 -6.96 1.20
C ILE A 89 8.87 -8.10 1.92
N THR A 90 9.03 -9.27 1.29
CA THR A 90 9.64 -10.45 1.91
C THR A 90 11.04 -10.18 2.48
N PRO A 91 11.98 -9.53 1.77
CA PRO A 91 13.29 -9.21 2.33
C PRO A 91 13.20 -8.34 3.58
N LEU A 92 12.25 -7.39 3.60
CA LEU A 92 12.04 -6.48 4.73
C LEU A 92 11.45 -7.22 5.95
N LEU A 93 10.53 -8.17 5.73
CA LEU A 93 9.99 -9.00 6.81
C LEU A 93 11.08 -9.88 7.42
N GLN A 94 11.93 -10.47 6.58
CA GLN A 94 13.06 -11.30 7.01
C GLN A 94 14.08 -10.50 7.83
N GLU A 95 14.43 -9.29 7.38
CA GLU A 95 15.40 -8.42 8.06
C GLU A 95 14.86 -7.91 9.41
N THR A 96 13.59 -7.52 9.46
CA THR A 96 12.98 -6.93 10.67
C THR A 96 12.42 -7.96 11.64
N GLY A 97 12.24 -9.21 11.22
CA GLY A 97 11.49 -10.23 11.96
C GLY A 97 10.00 -9.92 12.12
N ASN A 98 9.47 -8.93 11.39
CA ASN A 98 8.04 -8.64 11.37
C ASN A 98 7.28 -9.61 10.46
N GLN A 99 5.96 -9.68 10.60
CA GLN A 99 5.11 -10.61 9.86
C GLN A 99 3.90 -9.91 9.25
N LEU A 100 3.41 -10.43 8.12
CA LEU A 100 2.09 -10.09 7.59
C LEU A 100 1.01 -10.86 8.37
N ILE A 101 0.12 -10.13 9.02
CA ILE A 101 -0.98 -10.71 9.79
C ILE A 101 -2.16 -10.96 8.84
N ILE A 102 -2.59 -12.21 8.79
CA ILE A 102 -3.71 -12.67 7.98
C ILE A 102 -4.85 -13.04 8.92
N SER A 103 -6.02 -12.42 8.75
CA SER A 103 -7.21 -12.86 9.48
C SER A 103 -7.66 -14.23 8.95
N ILE A 104 -8.16 -15.11 9.82
CA ILE A 104 -8.76 -16.38 9.41
C ILE A 104 -9.88 -16.17 8.39
N ARG A 105 -10.60 -15.04 8.48
CA ARG A 105 -11.62 -14.65 7.51
C ARG A 105 -11.10 -14.47 6.10
N VAL A 106 -9.87 -13.99 5.95
CA VAL A 106 -9.22 -13.85 4.65
C VAL A 106 -8.96 -15.24 4.05
N ILE A 107 -8.59 -16.23 4.89
CA ILE A 107 -8.43 -17.62 4.45
C ILE A 107 -9.78 -18.20 4.02
N ASP A 108 -10.83 -18.02 4.83
CA ASP A 108 -12.19 -18.51 4.53
C ASP A 108 -12.70 -17.96 3.19
N GLU A 109 -12.51 -16.65 2.95
CA GLU A 109 -12.91 -15.99 1.70
C GLU A 109 -12.13 -16.52 0.50
N LEU A 110 -10.82 -16.72 0.62
CA LEU A 110 -10.02 -17.31 -0.45
C LEU A 110 -10.44 -18.75 -0.77
N VAL A 111 -10.71 -19.58 0.26
CA VAL A 111 -11.20 -20.96 0.06
C VAL A 111 -12.56 -20.96 -0.63
N LYS A 112 -13.47 -20.08 -0.21
CA LYS A 112 -14.78 -19.89 -0.84
C LYS A 112 -14.65 -19.46 -2.30
N HIS A 113 -13.75 -18.51 -2.61
CA HIS A 113 -13.52 -18.05 -3.97
C HIS A 113 -12.87 -19.10 -4.86
N GLN A 114 -11.94 -19.90 -4.33
CA GLN A 114 -11.33 -21.04 -5.03
C GLN A 114 -12.39 -22.06 -5.49
N GLY A 115 -13.43 -22.26 -4.69
CA GLY A 115 -14.53 -23.18 -4.99
C GLY A 115 -15.61 -22.62 -5.91
N ASN A 116 -15.46 -21.39 -6.43
CA ASN A 116 -16.48 -20.73 -7.23
C ASN A 116 -16.53 -21.31 -8.67
N PRO A 117 -17.62 -21.98 -9.09
CA PRO A 117 -17.70 -22.62 -10.41
C PRO A 117 -18.01 -21.65 -11.54
N THR A 118 -18.46 -20.41 -11.24
CA THR A 118 -18.91 -19.46 -12.27
C THR A 118 -17.86 -18.43 -12.64
N ASN A 119 -16.87 -18.19 -11.77
CA ASN A 119 -15.80 -17.23 -12.01
C ASN A 119 -14.43 -17.90 -11.89
N GLN A 120 -14.00 -18.52 -13.00
CA GLN A 120 -12.74 -19.24 -13.08
C GLN A 120 -11.52 -18.33 -12.80
N GLU A 121 -11.54 -17.09 -13.29
CA GLU A 121 -10.44 -16.13 -13.04
C GLU A 121 -10.29 -15.84 -11.54
N LEU A 122 -11.40 -15.61 -10.84
CA LEU A 122 -11.40 -15.40 -9.40
C LEU A 122 -10.96 -16.66 -8.65
N ALA A 123 -11.41 -17.84 -9.08
CA ALA A 123 -11.02 -19.10 -8.48
C ALA A 123 -9.51 -19.35 -8.62
N ASP A 124 -8.93 -19.05 -9.78
CA ASP A 124 -7.50 -19.24 -10.02
C ASP A 124 -6.65 -18.20 -9.26
N LYS A 125 -7.09 -16.95 -9.17
CA LYS A 125 -6.47 -15.95 -8.28
C LYS A 125 -6.52 -16.36 -6.82
N ALA A 126 -7.63 -16.94 -6.36
CA ALA A 126 -7.77 -17.39 -4.98
C ALA A 126 -6.87 -18.59 -4.65
N LYS A 127 -6.78 -19.57 -5.56
CA LYS A 127 -5.81 -20.68 -5.46
C LYS A 127 -4.37 -20.15 -5.38
N HIS A 128 -4.04 -19.20 -6.25
CA HIS A 128 -2.72 -18.57 -6.25
C HIS A 128 -2.43 -17.85 -4.92
N GLY A 129 -3.38 -17.07 -4.41
CA GLY A 129 -3.28 -16.43 -3.10
C GLY A 129 -3.02 -17.43 -1.97
N LEU A 130 -3.74 -18.57 -1.93
CA LEU A 130 -3.52 -19.61 -0.93
C LEU A 130 -2.14 -20.27 -1.04
N LEU A 131 -1.64 -20.51 -2.26
CA LEU A 131 -0.29 -21.05 -2.47
C LEU A 131 0.79 -20.06 -1.99
N LEU A 132 0.61 -18.77 -2.25
CA LEU A 132 1.49 -17.71 -1.75
C LEU A 132 1.50 -17.68 -0.21
N LEU A 133 0.33 -17.73 0.43
CA LEU A 133 0.24 -17.75 1.89
C LEU A 133 0.91 -18.99 2.47
N GLN A 134 0.72 -20.17 1.88
CA GLN A 134 1.38 -21.40 2.32
C GLN A 134 2.90 -21.27 2.27
N LYS A 135 3.45 -20.72 1.17
CA LYS A 135 4.89 -20.49 1.02
C LYS A 135 5.42 -19.51 2.09
N LEU A 136 4.72 -18.40 2.30
CA LEU A 136 5.11 -17.41 3.31
C LEU A 136 5.02 -17.98 4.73
N GLN A 137 4.05 -18.86 5.00
CA GLN A 137 3.90 -19.51 6.30
C GLN A 137 5.07 -20.45 6.60
N GLN A 138 5.51 -21.24 5.61
CA GLN A 138 6.69 -22.11 5.72
C GLN A 138 7.97 -21.31 5.99
N GLN A 139 8.02 -20.05 5.54
CA GLN A 139 9.12 -19.11 5.78
C GLN A 139 8.97 -18.31 7.08
N ASN A 140 7.91 -18.56 7.86
CA ASN A 140 7.57 -17.81 9.08
C ASN A 140 7.38 -16.28 8.84
N LEU A 141 6.91 -15.89 7.64
CA LEU A 141 6.72 -14.49 7.25
C LEU A 141 5.27 -13.99 7.41
N ILE A 142 4.34 -14.90 7.66
CA ILE A 142 2.95 -14.56 7.97
C ILE A 142 2.55 -15.11 9.34
N GLU A 143 1.58 -14.45 9.95
CA GLU A 143 0.92 -14.90 11.17
C GLU A 143 -0.59 -14.95 10.91
N ILE A 144 -1.18 -16.15 10.98
CA ILE A 144 -2.63 -16.32 10.82
C ILE A 144 -3.29 -16.13 12.19
N ARG A 145 -4.26 -15.21 12.29
CA ARG A 145 -4.99 -14.92 13.53
C ARG A 145 -6.50 -14.96 13.31
N GLY A 146 -7.23 -15.39 14.32
CA GLY A 146 -8.68 -15.29 14.37
C GLY A 146 -9.20 -15.71 15.75
N GLU A 147 -10.34 -15.14 16.15
CA GLU A 147 -11.10 -15.55 17.32
C GLU A 147 -12.40 -16.25 16.86
N GLU A 148 -12.88 -17.27 17.57
CA GLU A 148 -14.14 -17.96 17.24
C GLU A 148 -15.36 -17.00 17.23
N THR A 149 -15.24 -15.87 17.93
CA THR A 149 -16.23 -14.78 18.01
C THR A 149 -16.18 -13.80 16.83
N ASP A 150 -15.20 -13.92 15.92
CA ASP A 150 -15.10 -13.09 14.70
C ASP A 150 -16.24 -13.35 13.69
N ASN A 151 -17.26 -14.13 14.06
CA ASN A 151 -18.51 -14.34 13.31
C ASN A 151 -19.45 -13.12 13.32
N PHE A 152 -19.22 -12.13 14.20
CA PHE A 152 -20.20 -11.07 14.48
C PHE A 152 -19.95 -9.72 13.80
N ALA A 153 -18.87 -9.54 13.04
CA ALA A 153 -18.60 -8.28 12.37
C ALA A 153 -18.45 -8.49 10.87
N ASP A 154 -19.40 -7.94 10.11
CA ASP A 154 -19.31 -7.79 8.64
C ASP A 154 -18.03 -7.04 8.21
N ASN A 155 -17.35 -6.35 9.15
CA ASN A 155 -16.04 -5.74 8.95
C ASN A 155 -15.07 -6.13 10.09
N VAL A 156 -14.51 -7.35 10.03
CA VAL A 156 -13.53 -7.89 10.99
C VAL A 156 -12.35 -6.93 11.23
N PHE A 157 -11.91 -6.22 10.18
CA PHE A 157 -10.80 -5.27 10.29
C PHE A 157 -11.18 -4.04 11.11
N ALA A 158 -12.42 -3.53 11.03
CA ALA A 158 -12.84 -2.38 11.85
C ALA A 158 -12.77 -2.70 13.35
N VAL A 159 -13.17 -3.91 13.75
CA VAL A 159 -13.09 -4.37 15.15
C VAL A 159 -11.64 -4.50 15.60
N ILE A 160 -10.81 -5.22 14.82
CA ILE A 160 -9.38 -5.39 15.08
C ILE A 160 -8.71 -4.02 15.22
N PHE A 161 -8.94 -3.11 14.28
CA PHE A 161 -8.27 -1.82 14.25
C PHE A 161 -8.75 -0.92 15.37
N THR A 162 -10.03 -0.96 15.75
CA THR A 162 -10.54 -0.21 16.90
C THR A 162 -9.88 -0.66 18.20
N LYS A 163 -9.75 -1.97 18.41
CA LYS A 163 -9.17 -2.57 19.62
C LYS A 163 -7.65 -2.35 19.69
N PHE A 164 -6.92 -2.76 18.65
CA PHE A 164 -5.47 -2.85 18.71
C PHE A 164 -4.73 -1.54 18.39
N ARG A 165 -5.40 -0.52 17.82
CA ARG A 165 -4.77 0.80 17.62
C ARG A 165 -4.44 1.52 18.91
N LEU A 166 -5.00 1.09 20.04
CA LEU A 166 -4.70 1.67 21.35
C LEU A 166 -3.27 1.34 21.82
N SER A 167 -2.71 0.22 21.37
CA SER A 167 -1.38 -0.26 21.78
C SER A 167 -0.38 -0.40 20.63
N HIS A 168 -0.85 -0.46 19.39
CA HIS A 168 -0.01 -0.68 18.22
C HIS A 168 -0.31 0.30 17.10
N ARG A 169 0.72 0.62 16.31
CA ARG A 169 0.55 1.26 15.01
C ARG A 169 0.14 0.19 14.02
N LEU A 170 -0.98 0.39 13.34
CA LEU A 170 -1.57 -0.60 12.44
C LEU A 170 -1.57 -0.09 11.00
N LEU A 171 -1.26 -0.97 10.05
CA LEU A 171 -1.42 -0.73 8.63
C LEU A 171 -2.34 -1.80 8.05
N LEU A 172 -3.42 -1.37 7.37
CA LEU A 172 -4.20 -2.23 6.49
C LEU A 172 -3.75 -2.05 5.04
N ILE A 173 -3.50 -3.16 4.36
CA ILE A 173 -3.26 -3.24 2.93
C ILE A 173 -4.55 -3.78 2.30
N THR A 174 -5.25 -2.90 1.58
CA THR A 174 -6.54 -3.22 0.94
C THR A 174 -6.61 -2.60 -0.46
N GLN A 175 -7.39 -3.21 -1.33
CA GLN A 175 -7.82 -2.61 -2.59
C GLN A 175 -9.27 -2.12 -2.54
N ASP A 176 -9.99 -2.38 -1.45
CA ASP A 176 -11.35 -1.93 -1.22
C ASP A 176 -11.35 -0.49 -0.68
N GLY A 177 -11.94 0.41 -1.46
CA GLY A 177 -12.04 1.83 -1.11
C GLY A 177 -12.99 2.11 0.05
N ASN A 178 -14.07 1.33 0.21
CA ASN A 178 -15.02 1.50 1.30
C ASN A 178 -14.40 1.03 2.62
N LEU A 179 -13.79 -0.16 2.62
CA LEU A 179 -13.02 -0.63 3.77
C LEU A 179 -11.92 0.37 4.14
N ALA A 180 -11.24 0.94 3.15
CA ALA A 180 -10.22 1.96 3.41
C ALA A 180 -10.79 3.21 4.08
N LYS A 181 -11.97 3.70 3.65
CA LYS A 181 -12.66 4.84 4.29
C LYS A 181 -13.04 4.50 5.73
N ASP A 182 -13.66 3.34 5.95
CA ASP A 182 -14.10 2.90 7.27
C ASP A 182 -12.94 2.87 8.27
N ILE A 183 -11.82 2.26 7.89
CA ILE A 183 -10.65 2.17 8.76
C ILE A 183 -10.01 3.54 8.98
N LEU A 184 -9.92 4.38 7.94
CA LEU A 184 -9.35 5.74 8.09
C LEU A 184 -10.23 6.64 8.95
N SER A 185 -11.56 6.46 8.96
CA SER A 185 -12.49 7.23 9.79
C SER A 185 -12.18 7.10 11.30
N LEU A 186 -11.55 5.99 11.72
CA LEU A 186 -11.09 5.78 13.10
C LEU A 186 -10.13 6.87 13.55
N ASN A 187 -9.36 7.48 12.63
CA ASN A 187 -8.43 8.56 12.94
C ASN A 187 -9.12 9.87 13.35
N GLU A 188 -10.40 10.03 13.01
CA GLU A 188 -11.20 11.23 13.33
C GLU A 188 -11.93 11.12 14.68
N VAL A 189 -11.91 9.93 15.31
CA VAL A 189 -12.51 9.70 16.62
C VAL A 189 -11.67 10.37 17.71
N ARG A 190 -12.03 11.63 18.03
CA ARG A 190 -11.31 12.48 19.01
C ARG A 190 -11.29 11.94 20.43
N SER A 191 -12.26 11.10 20.80
CA SER A 191 -12.38 10.50 22.14
C SER A 191 -11.44 9.31 22.35
N ALA A 192 -10.95 8.69 21.29
CA ALA A 192 -10.07 7.52 21.36
C ALA A 192 -8.59 7.94 21.27
N LYS A 193 -7.84 7.82 22.38
CA LYS A 193 -6.41 8.16 22.48
C LYS A 193 -5.45 7.16 21.80
N GLY A 194 -5.89 6.50 20.73
CA GLY A 194 -5.11 5.48 20.04
C GLY A 194 -4.11 6.04 19.03
N HIS A 195 -3.18 5.20 18.58
CA HIS A 195 -2.36 5.48 17.42
C HIS A 195 -3.24 5.74 16.18
N LYS A 196 -2.75 6.61 15.29
CA LYS A 196 -3.34 6.74 13.96
C LYS A 196 -3.12 5.45 13.19
N VAL A 197 -4.18 4.96 12.56
CA VAL A 197 -4.14 3.79 11.68
C VAL A 197 -3.77 4.25 10.27
N ALA A 198 -3.01 3.43 9.56
CA ALA A 198 -2.67 3.64 8.17
C ALA A 198 -3.46 2.67 7.29
N VAL A 199 -3.83 3.14 6.10
CA VAL A 199 -4.39 2.28 5.04
C VAL A 199 -3.65 2.58 3.75
N LYS A 200 -3.25 1.52 3.03
CA LYS A 200 -2.54 1.61 1.75
C LYS A 200 -3.08 0.59 0.78
N ARG A 201 -2.83 0.83 -0.50
CA ARG A 201 -3.11 -0.09 -1.59
C ARG A 201 -1.85 -0.51 -2.32
N ILE A 202 -1.88 -1.68 -2.96
CA ILE A 202 -0.80 -2.14 -3.84
C ILE A 202 -0.93 -1.41 -5.19
N ASN A 203 0.13 -0.72 -5.59
CA ASN A 203 0.18 -0.02 -6.87
C ASN A 203 0.66 -0.93 -8.02
N LYS A 204 0.71 -0.37 -9.24
CA LYS A 204 1.12 -1.08 -10.45
C LYS A 204 2.57 -1.59 -10.44
N HIS A 205 3.39 -1.15 -9.49
CA HIS A 205 4.80 -1.53 -9.32
C HIS A 205 5.02 -2.49 -8.13
N GLY A 206 3.95 -2.94 -7.45
CA GLY A 206 4.08 -3.80 -6.27
C GLY A 206 4.56 -3.05 -5.02
N PHE A 207 4.32 -1.74 -4.93
CA PHE A 207 4.60 -0.95 -3.72
C PHE A 207 3.32 -0.38 -3.12
N LEU A 208 3.42 0.17 -1.91
CA LEU A 208 2.31 0.83 -1.23
C LEU A 208 2.03 2.22 -1.81
N SER A 209 0.76 2.57 -1.93
CA SER A 209 0.31 3.91 -2.30
C SER A 209 -0.91 4.32 -1.49
N ASN A 210 -1.13 5.64 -1.40
CA ASN A 210 -2.30 6.20 -0.74
C ASN A 210 -3.57 5.95 -1.55
N PHE A 211 -4.70 5.96 -0.85
CA PHE A 211 -5.98 6.23 -1.47
C PHE A 211 -6.14 7.73 -1.68
N TYR A 212 -6.76 8.09 -2.80
CA TYR A 212 -7.19 9.46 -3.07
C TYR A 212 -8.71 9.45 -3.07
N PHE A 213 -9.30 9.94 -1.99
CA PHE A 213 -10.74 10.14 -1.89
C PHE A 213 -11.03 11.58 -2.30
N ASN A 214 -11.99 11.76 -3.21
CA ASN A 214 -12.47 13.10 -3.52
C ASN A 214 -13.17 13.68 -2.28
N GLN A 215 -13.10 15.00 -2.07
CA GLN A 215 -13.70 15.63 -0.88
C GLN A 215 -15.23 15.43 -0.79
N ASP A 216 -15.90 15.12 -1.91
CA ASP A 216 -17.33 14.81 -1.97
C ASP A 216 -17.68 13.42 -1.40
N ASP A 217 -16.71 12.52 -1.29
CA ASP A 217 -16.92 11.15 -0.83
C ASP A 217 -16.93 11.00 0.71
N LEU A 218 -16.57 12.06 1.43
CA LEU A 218 -16.52 12.09 2.90
C LEU A 218 -17.68 12.89 3.52
N SER A 219 -18.52 13.52 2.69
CA SER A 219 -19.57 14.46 3.10
C SER A 219 -21.00 13.97 2.83
N GLN A 220 -21.19 12.83 2.17
CA GLN A 220 -22.53 12.33 1.81
C GLN A 220 -23.24 11.45 2.85
N GLU A 221 -22.61 11.10 3.97
CA GLU A 221 -23.29 10.32 5.04
C GLU A 221 -23.84 11.15 6.20
N ASN A 222 -23.77 12.49 6.13
CA ASN A 222 -24.37 13.37 7.13
C ASN A 222 -25.44 14.29 6.50
N GLN A 223 -26.48 13.69 5.93
CA GLN A 223 -27.76 14.39 5.79
C GLN A 223 -28.89 13.53 6.38
N PRO A 224 -29.71 14.10 7.29
CA PRO A 224 -30.77 13.39 8.00
C PRO A 224 -31.92 12.93 7.11
#